data_AF-A0A9D2SY27-F1
#
_entry.id   AF-A0A9D2SY27-F1
#
_cell.length_a   1.000
_cell.length_b   1.000
_cell.length_c   1.000
_cell.angle_alpha   90.00
_cell.angle_beta   90.00
_cell.angle_gamma   90.00
#
_symmetry.space_group_name_H-M   'P 1'
#
loop_
_entity.id
_entity.type
_entity.pdbx_description
1 polymer ?
#
loop_
_entity_poly.entity_id
_entity_poly.type
_entity_poly.pdbx_seq_one_letter_code
_entity_poly.pdbx_strand_id
1 'polypeptide(L)'
;METIIHYIPYVLLFALATAIIYAWGLWRTMKQQQDLSNMLSAKGVAIIKKTLRKNGAMTRHDLEPVVKDLTAKQPFSREQIAVTDPKQFLDSVLPYMVKQRIITEEKENGRTVYRLNK
;
A
#
# COMPACT_ATOMS: atom_id res chain seq x y z
N MET A 1 -44.00 -28.36 -19.38
CA MET A 1 -42.81 -28.49 -18.50
C MET A 1 -41.55 -28.87 -19.26
N GLU A 2 -41.62 -29.51 -20.43
CA GLU A 2 -40.42 -29.88 -21.21
C GLU A 2 -39.62 -28.69 -21.77
N THR A 3 -40.28 -27.58 -22.10
CA THR A 3 -39.61 -26.40 -22.67
C THR A 3 -38.62 -25.75 -21.71
N ILE A 4 -38.91 -25.70 -20.41
CA ILE A 4 -38.04 -25.06 -19.41
C ILE A 4 -36.72 -25.82 -19.26
N ILE A 5 -36.76 -27.16 -19.29
CA ILE A 5 -35.58 -28.02 -19.13
C ILE A 5 -34.56 -27.80 -20.26
N HIS A 6 -35.04 -27.48 -21.47
CA HIS A 6 -34.17 -27.14 -22.59
C HIS A 6 -33.40 -25.83 -22.41
N TYR A 7 -33.90 -24.88 -21.63
CA TYR A 7 -33.22 -23.60 -21.40
C TYR A 7 -32.27 -23.62 -20.19
N ILE A 8 -32.43 -24.58 -19.27
CA ILE A 8 -31.53 -24.78 -18.12
C ILE A 8 -30.04 -24.80 -18.50
N PRO A 9 -29.57 -25.56 -19.51
CA PRO A 9 -28.16 -25.56 -19.87
C PRO A 9 -27.66 -24.21 -20.39
N TYR A 10 -28.50 -23.45 -21.11
CA TYR A 10 -28.14 -22.13 -21.62
C TYR A 10 -28.02 -21.10 -20.49
N VAL A 11 -28.93 -21.14 -19.51
CA VAL A 11 -28.86 -20.28 -18.31
C VAL A 11 -27.62 -20.63 -17.47
N LEU A 12 -27.28 -21.91 -17.35
CA LEU A 12 -26.05 -22.36 -16.66
C LEU A 12 -24.79 -21.89 -17.37
N LEU A 13 -24.73 -22.01 -18.70
CA LEU A 13 -23.60 -21.51 -19.51
C LEU A 13 -23.47 -19.99 -19.41
N PHE A 14 -24.59 -19.27 -19.43
CA PHE A 14 -24.60 -17.83 -19.24
C PHE A 14 -24.11 -17.42 -17.85
N ALA A 15 -24.60 -18.09 -16.80
CA ALA A 15 -24.14 -17.88 -15.43
C ALA A 15 -22.63 -18.15 -15.31
N LEU A 16 -22.13 -19.22 -15.91
CA LEU A 16 -20.70 -19.54 -15.93
C LEU A 16 -19.87 -18.46 -16.63
N ALA A 17 -20.32 -17.97 -17.78
CA ALA A 17 -19.67 -16.87 -18.48
C ALA A 17 -19.63 -15.59 -17.63
N THR A 18 -20.75 -15.22 -16.99
CA THR A 18 -20.78 -14.06 -16.09
C THR A 18 -19.86 -14.22 -14.88
N ALA A 19 -19.77 -15.42 -14.30
CA ALA A 19 -18.90 -15.70 -13.16
C ALA A 19 -17.41 -15.52 -13.53
N ILE A 20 -17.00 -15.94 -14.72
CA ILE A 20 -15.62 -15.77 -15.22
C ILE A 20 -15.29 -14.28 -15.39
N ILE A 21 -16.19 -13.50 -15.99
CA ILE A 21 -16.00 -12.05 -16.16
C ILE A 21 -15.91 -11.36 -14.79
N TYR A 22 -16.76 -11.75 -13.85
CA TYR A 22 -16.77 -11.17 -12.51
C TYR A 22 -15.50 -11.50 -11.72
N ALA A 23 -15.05 -12.75 -11.77
CA ALA A 23 -13.80 -13.19 -11.17
C ALA A 23 -12.59 -12.43 -11.74
N TRP A 24 -12.56 -12.22 -13.06
CA TRP A 24 -11.54 -11.43 -13.73
C TRP A 24 -11.55 -9.96 -13.29
N GLY A 25 -12.74 -9.36 -13.19
CA GLY A 25 -12.91 -8.00 -12.71
C GLY A 25 -12.40 -7.82 -11.28
N LEU A 26 -12.75 -8.75 -10.37
CA LEU A 26 -12.25 -8.76 -9.00
C LEU A 26 -10.73 -8.89 -8.93
N TRP A 27 -10.14 -9.80 -9.72
CA TRP A 27 -8.70 -9.97 -9.75
C TRP A 27 -7.98 -8.69 -10.19
N ARG A 28 -8.49 -8.01 -11.23
CA ARG A 28 -7.91 -6.74 -11.69
C ARG A 28 -8.01 -5.64 -10.62
N THR A 29 -9.14 -5.53 -9.94
CA THR A 29 -9.34 -4.54 -8.86
C THR A 29 -8.41 -4.80 -7.68
N MET A 30 -8.23 -6.06 -7.26
CA MET A 30 -7.28 -6.42 -6.20
C MET A 30 -5.83 -6.07 -6.60
N LYS A 31 -5.45 -6.33 -7.85
CA LYS A 31 -4.12 -5.97 -8.36
C LYS A 31 -3.90 -4.46 -8.33
N GLN A 32 -4.89 -3.68 -8.77
CA GLN A 32 -4.82 -2.21 -8.78
C GLN A 32 -4.71 -1.62 -7.36
N GLN A 33 -5.46 -2.16 -6.39
CA GLN A 33 -5.37 -1.73 -4.99
C GLN A 33 -4.01 -2.06 -4.37
N GLN A 34 -3.45 -3.22 -4.69
CA GLN A 34 -2.11 -3.63 -4.24
C GLN A 34 -1.02 -2.72 -4.83
N ASP A 35 -1.13 -2.35 -6.10
CA ASP A 35 -0.18 -1.45 -6.74
C ASP A 35 -0.26 -0.03 -6.16
N LEU A 36 -1.45 0.45 -5.82
CA LEU A 36 -1.67 1.72 -5.14
C LEU A 36 -1.05 1.73 -3.72
N SER A 37 -1.23 0.66 -2.93
CA SER A 37 -0.61 0.56 -1.61
C SER A 37 0.91 0.49 -1.69
N ASN A 38 1.44 -0.25 -2.68
CA ASN A 38 2.88 -0.32 -2.94
C ASN A 38 3.46 1.04 -3.32
N MET A 39 2.74 1.82 -4.13
CA MET A 39 3.15 3.18 -4.50
C MET A 39 3.12 4.15 -3.31
N LEU A 40 2.13 4.04 -2.41
CA LEU A 40 2.08 4.82 -1.17
C LEU A 40 3.27 4.49 -0.27
N SER A 41 3.55 3.21 -0.07
CA SER A 41 4.72 2.75 0.68
C SER A 41 6.02 3.24 0.05
N ALA A 42 6.17 3.15 -1.27
CA ALA A 42 7.37 3.65 -1.97
C ALA A 42 7.54 5.17 -1.84
N LYS A 43 6.45 5.94 -1.95
CA LYS A 43 6.47 7.40 -1.70
C LYS A 43 6.84 7.70 -0.24
N GLY A 44 6.29 6.96 0.72
CA GLY A 44 6.63 7.07 2.14
C GLY A 44 8.11 6.83 2.39
N VAL A 45 8.65 5.72 1.88
CA VAL A 45 10.08 5.39 1.96
C VAL A 45 10.94 6.50 1.35
N ALA A 46 10.58 7.03 0.18
CA ALA A 46 11.33 8.09 -0.48
C ALA A 46 11.35 9.40 0.33
N ILE A 47 10.22 9.78 0.94
CA ILE A 47 10.10 10.98 1.77
C ILE A 47 10.82 10.80 3.10
N ILE A 48 10.71 9.65 3.76
CA ILE A 48 11.46 9.33 4.99
C ILE A 48 12.96 9.38 4.69
N LYS A 49 13.42 8.73 3.62
CA LYS A 49 14.82 8.77 3.17
C LYS A 49 15.30 10.20 2.94
N LYS A 50 14.51 11.02 2.23
CA LYS A 50 14.84 12.42 1.93
C LYS A 50 14.94 13.26 3.21
N THR A 51 14.04 13.04 4.15
CA THR A 51 13.97 13.75 5.43
C THR A 51 15.16 13.38 6.32
N LEU A 52 15.45 12.08 6.48
CA LEU A 52 16.63 11.60 7.20
C LEU A 52 17.94 12.09 6.58
N ARG A 53 18.02 12.22 5.25
CA ARG A 53 19.20 12.80 4.58
C ARG A 53 19.39 14.29 4.89
N LYS A 54 18.30 15.04 5.10
CA LYS A 54 18.36 16.49 5.38
C LYS A 54 18.56 16.81 6.86
N ASN A 55 17.83 16.10 7.72
CA ASN A 55 17.73 16.41 9.13
C ASN A 55 18.58 15.48 10.03
N GLY A 56 19.16 14.41 9.46
CA GLY A 56 19.94 13.45 10.22
C GLY A 56 19.07 12.38 10.90
N ALA A 57 19.54 11.87 12.04
CA ALA A 57 18.82 10.86 12.79
C ALA A 57 17.54 11.45 13.40
N MET A 58 16.40 10.78 13.22
CA MET A 58 15.11 11.25 13.71
C MET A 58 14.40 10.14 14.48
N THR A 59 13.62 10.53 15.50
CA THR A 59 12.78 9.58 16.23
C THR A 59 11.52 9.27 15.43
N ARG A 60 10.81 8.20 15.81
CA ARG A 60 9.51 7.88 15.24
C ARG A 60 8.53 9.05 15.29
N HIS A 61 8.46 9.74 16.43
CA HIS A 61 7.55 10.85 16.66
C HIS A 61 7.82 12.03 15.71
N ASP A 62 9.10 12.25 15.36
CA ASP A 62 9.48 13.32 14.42
C ASP A 62 9.10 12.97 12.96
N LEU A 63 8.96 11.68 12.64
CA LEU A 63 8.55 11.19 11.33
C LEU A 63 7.02 11.14 11.14
N GLU A 64 6.23 11.15 12.21
CA GLU A 64 4.76 11.17 12.16
C GLU A 64 4.19 12.35 11.35
N PRO A 65 4.55 13.62 11.61
CA PRO A 65 4.04 14.75 10.82
C PRO A 65 4.50 14.71 9.37
N VAL A 66 5.65 14.09 9.09
CA VAL A 66 6.22 13.97 7.74
C VAL A 66 5.40 13.00 6.89
N VAL A 67 4.85 11.95 7.49
CA VAL A 67 4.03 10.95 6.78
C VAL A 67 2.54 11.25 6.81
N LYS A 68 2.08 12.13 7.70
CA LYS A 68 0.65 12.47 7.89
C LYS A 68 -0.02 12.99 6.63
N ASP A 69 0.66 13.85 5.88
CA ASP A 69 0.08 14.46 4.67
C ASP A 69 0.43 13.67 3.40
N LEU A 70 0.99 12.45 3.53
CA LEU A 70 1.31 11.63 2.38
C LEU A 70 0.05 11.09 1.70
N THR A 71 -0.04 11.39 0.42
CA THR A 71 -1.06 10.87 -0.47
C THR A 71 -0.40 10.26 -1.70
N ALA A 72 -0.86 9.07 -2.10
CA ALA A 72 -0.49 8.44 -3.34
C ALA A 72 -1.68 8.51 -4.31
N LYS A 73 -1.40 9.01 -5.52
CA LYS A 73 -2.36 9.10 -6.61
C LYS A 73 -1.72 8.53 -7.87
N GLN A 74 -2.46 7.71 -8.61
CA GLN A 74 -2.01 7.23 -9.91
C GLN A 74 -2.04 8.38 -10.93
N PRO A 75 -1.02 8.48 -11.81
CA PRO A 75 -1.09 9.42 -12.93
C PRO A 75 -2.32 9.05 -13.78
N PHE A 76 -3.12 10.05 -14.16
CA PHE A 76 -4.35 9.90 -14.95
C PHE A 76 -5.55 9.21 -14.26
N SER A 77 -5.48 8.88 -12.96
CA SER A 77 -6.62 8.36 -12.17
C SER A 77 -7.14 9.38 -11.16
N ARG A 78 -8.44 9.30 -10.82
CA ARG A 78 -9.04 10.05 -9.71
C ARG A 78 -8.90 9.34 -8.36
N GLU A 79 -8.51 8.06 -8.35
CA GLU A 79 -8.28 7.30 -7.12
C GLU A 79 -7.03 7.80 -6.40
N GLN A 80 -7.21 8.15 -5.12
CA GLN A 80 -6.15 8.58 -4.23
C GLN A 80 -6.24 7.78 -2.93
N ILE A 81 -5.10 7.36 -2.40
CA ILE A 81 -4.99 6.77 -1.07
C ILE A 81 -4.15 7.71 -0.22
N ALA A 82 -4.73 8.18 0.87
CA ALA A 82 -4.05 8.96 1.89
C ALA A 82 -3.67 8.07 3.07
N VAL A 83 -2.68 8.49 3.85
CA VAL A 83 -2.33 7.83 5.11
C VAL A 83 -3.44 8.09 6.13
N THR A 84 -4.23 7.05 6.45
CA THR A 84 -5.33 7.14 7.43
C THR A 84 -4.81 7.23 8.87
N ASP A 85 -3.78 6.44 9.20
CA ASP A 85 -3.08 6.49 10.49
C ASP A 85 -1.56 6.56 10.28
N PRO A 86 -0.93 7.73 10.55
CA PRO A 86 0.51 7.92 10.46
C PRO A 86 1.32 6.93 11.31
N LYS A 87 0.82 6.57 12.50
CA LYS A 87 1.54 5.68 13.42
C LYS A 87 1.56 4.26 12.91
N GLN A 88 0.40 3.77 12.46
CA GLN A 88 0.26 2.42 11.89
C GLN A 88 1.01 2.28 10.56
N PHE A 89 1.05 3.36 9.75
CA PHE A 89 1.87 3.39 8.54
C PHE A 89 3.36 3.27 8.87
N LEU A 90 3.86 4.02 9.86
CA LEU A 90 5.25 3.90 10.32
C LEU A 90 5.57 2.52 10.90
N ASP A 91 4.64 1.90 11.65
CA ASP A 91 4.79 0.51 12.13
C ASP A 91 5.02 -0.49 11.00
N SER A 92 4.41 -0.25 9.84
CA SER A 92 4.56 -1.14 8.69
C SER A 92 5.81 -0.82 7.87
N VAL A 93 6.14 0.47 7.72
CA VAL A 93 7.19 0.95 6.81
C VAL A 93 8.58 0.94 7.45
N LEU A 94 8.72 1.31 8.72
CA LEU A 94 10.03 1.39 9.38
C LEU A 94 10.72 0.02 9.47
N PRO A 95 10.07 -1.06 9.95
CA PRO A 95 10.70 -2.39 9.98
C PRO A 95 11.08 -2.89 8.59
N TYR A 96 10.28 -2.57 7.57
CA TYR A 96 10.59 -2.89 6.19
C TYR A 96 11.86 -2.16 5.71
N MET A 97 12.00 -0.86 6.01
CA MET A 97 13.20 -0.09 5.65
C MET A 97 14.46 -0.57 6.39
N VAL A 98 14.33 -1.00 7.65
CA VAL A 98 15.42 -1.63 8.41
C VAL A 98 15.81 -2.97 7.80
N LYS A 99 14.83 -3.83 7.50
CA LYS A 99 15.06 -5.14 6.86
C LYS A 99 15.75 -5.01 5.50
N GLN A 100 15.42 -3.99 4.73
CA GLN A 100 16.05 -3.68 3.44
C GLN A 100 17.38 -2.94 3.56
N ARG A 101 17.90 -2.73 4.79
CA ARG A 101 19.15 -2.00 5.05
C ARG A 101 19.16 -0.58 4.48
N ILE A 102 18.00 0.05 4.35
CA ILE A 102 17.86 1.46 3.92
C ILE A 102 18.16 2.38 5.10
N ILE A 103 17.67 2.01 6.28
CA ILE A 103 17.88 2.73 7.54
C ILE A 103 18.35 1.77 8.63
N THR A 104 18.98 2.30 9.65
CA THR A 104 19.43 1.57 10.83
C THR A 104 18.70 2.12 12.05
N GLU A 105 18.28 1.21 12.93
CA GLU A 105 17.73 1.56 14.24
C GLU A 105 18.89 1.66 15.25
N GLU A 106 19.07 2.84 15.84
CA GLU A 106 20.06 3.08 16.88
C GLU A 106 19.33 3.53 18.16
N LYS A 107 19.86 3.17 19.33
CA LYS A 107 19.37 3.69 20.61
C LYS A 107 20.27 4.82 21.05
N GLU A 108 19.75 6.04 21.00
CA GLU A 108 20.45 7.24 21.41
C GLU A 108 19.72 7.86 22.62
N ASN A 109 20.43 8.05 23.73
CA ASN A 109 19.87 8.63 24.97
C ASN A 109 18.56 7.94 25.46
N GLY A 110 18.49 6.61 25.35
CA GLY A 110 17.32 5.82 25.74
C GLY A 110 16.12 5.91 24.79
N ARG A 111 16.26 6.63 23.65
CA ARG A 111 15.24 6.74 22.61
C ARG A 111 15.68 6.01 21.35
N THR A 112 14.75 5.35 20.69
CA THR A 112 14.97 4.76 19.37
C THR A 112 15.02 5.87 18.32
N VAL A 113 16.15 5.99 17.64
CA VAL A 113 16.37 6.89 16.51
C VAL A 113 16.65 6.09 15.25
N TYR A 114 16.15 6.58 14.12
CA TYR A 114 16.40 5.98 12.81
C TYR A 114 17.42 6.82 12.07
N ARG A 115 18.47 6.19 11.55
CA ARG A 115 19.50 6.85 10.73
C ARG A 115 19.53 6.23 9.34
N LEU A 116 19.85 7.02 8.33
CA LEU A 116 20.09 6.50 6.98
C LEU A 116 21.33 5.59 6.98
N ASN A 117 21.20 4.39 6.42
CA ASN A 117 22.35 3.53 6.23
C ASN A 117 23.26 4.14 5.14
N LYS A 118 24.56 4.18 5.40
CA LYS A 118 25.54 4.85 4.53
C LYS A 118 25.99 3.97 3.38
#